data_AF-A0A5D3Y919-F1
#
_entry.id   AF-A0A5D3Y919-F1
#
_cell.length_a   1.000
_cell.length_b   1.000
_cell.length_c   1.000
_cell.angle_alpha   90.00
_cell.angle_beta   90.00
_cell.angle_gamma   90.00
#
_symmetry.space_group_name_H-M   'P 1'
#
loop_
_entity.id
_entity.type
_entity.pdbx_description
1 polymer ?
#
loop_
_entity_poly.entity_id
_entity_poly.type
_entity_poly.pdbx_seq_one_letter_code
_entity_poly.pdbx_strand_id
1 'polypeptide(L)' 'MLFAAMTDILDSIPTRYRMTAAAWLAGEDLRTIMSNGTLYRHAKILREYGLDITEPCNVTKFPTKVHVVELKPVFSS' A
#
# COMPACT_ATOMS: atom_id res chain seq x y z
N MET A 1 -13.37 5.26 0.35
CA MET A 1 -13.52 4.20 -0.68
C MET A 1 -12.20 3.63 -1.18
N LEU A 2 -11.09 4.39 -1.25
CA LEU A 2 -9.77 3.88 -1.70
C LEU A 2 -9.21 2.70 -0.87
N PHE A 3 -9.46 2.70 0.45
CA PHE A 3 -8.98 1.66 1.37
C PHE A 3 -9.58 0.27 1.10
N ALA A 4 -10.85 0.19 0.68
CA ALA A 4 -11.51 -1.09 0.41
C ALA A 4 -10.92 -1.77 -0.84
N ALA A 5 -10.67 -1.01 -1.91
CA ALA A 5 -10.06 -1.56 -3.12
C ALA A 5 -8.63 -2.10 -2.89
N MET A 6 -7.88 -1.50 -1.95
CA MET A 6 -6.55 -1.96 -1.57
C MET A 6 -6.60 -3.29 -0.81
N THR A 7 -7.55 -3.46 0.11
CA THR A 7 -7.73 -4.72 0.83
C THR A 7 -8.15 -5.85 -0.10
N ASP A 8 -9.02 -5.56 -1.07
CA ASP A 8 -9.50 -6.55 -2.04
C ASP A 8 -8.35 -7.11 -2.91
N ILE A 9 -7.42 -6.26 -3.35
CA ILE A 9 -6.22 -6.70 -4.09
C ILE A 9 -5.33 -7.58 -3.21
N LEU A 10 -5.05 -7.17 -1.97
CA LEU A 10 -4.18 -7.94 -1.08
C LEU A 10 -4.77 -9.30 -0.72
N ASP A 11 -6.10 -9.41 -0.62
CA ASP A 11 -6.76 -10.68 -0.35
C ASP A 11 -6.73 -11.65 -1.54
N SER A 12 -6.64 -11.15 -2.77
CA SER A 12 -6.44 -11.97 -3.96
C SER A 12 -5.03 -12.57 -4.08
N ILE A 13 -4.04 -11.95 -3.43
CA ILE A 13 -2.62 -12.34 -3.51
C ILE A 13 -2.32 -13.50 -2.54
N PRO A 14 -1.47 -14.48 -2.90
CA PRO A 14 -1.09 -15.56 -1.99
C PRO A 14 -0.37 -15.00 -0.77
N THR A 15 -0.69 -15.51 0.43
CA THR A 15 -0.26 -14.98 1.73
C THR A 15 1.22 -14.62 1.78
N ARG A 16 2.09 -15.47 1.21
CA ARG A 16 3.54 -15.28 1.21
C ARG A 16 4.04 -14.03 0.46
N TYR A 17 3.24 -13.42 -0.40
CA TYR A 17 3.62 -12.23 -1.17
C TYR A 17 2.86 -10.97 -0.74
N ARG A 18 1.85 -11.09 0.13
CA ARG A 18 1.02 -9.96 0.57
C ARG A 18 1.83 -8.85 1.21
N MET A 19 2.81 -9.19 2.07
CA MET A 19 3.67 -8.18 2.70
C MET A 19 4.55 -7.44 1.69
N THR A 20 5.05 -8.14 0.67
CA THR A 20 5.81 -7.51 -0.41
C THR A 20 4.95 -6.55 -1.21
N ALA A 21 3.74 -6.98 -1.58
CA ALA A 21 2.78 -6.14 -2.29
C ALA A 21 2.38 -4.92 -1.45
N ALA A 22 2.08 -5.10 -0.17
CA ALA A 22 1.70 -4.02 0.75
C ALA A 22 2.81 -2.98 0.90
N ALA A 23 4.08 -3.39 1.03
CA ALA A 23 5.20 -2.47 1.11
C ALA A 23 5.37 -1.64 -0.19
N TRP A 24 5.27 -2.28 -1.35
CA TRP A 24 5.35 -1.57 -2.63
C TRP A 24 4.18 -0.60 -2.83
N LEU A 25 2.95 -1.01 -2.52
CA LEU A 25 1.75 -0.16 -2.57
C LEU A 25 1.81 1.00 -1.56
N ALA A 26 2.55 0.82 -0.47
CA ALA A 26 2.90 1.87 0.47
C ALA A 26 4.05 2.77 -0.03
N GLY A 27 4.55 2.59 -1.26
CA GLY A 27 5.57 3.44 -1.87
C GLY A 27 7.01 3.15 -1.44
N GLU A 28 7.27 2.00 -0.82
CA GLU A 28 8.65 1.58 -0.49
C GLU A 28 9.39 1.15 -1.77
N ASP A 29 10.65 1.58 -1.92
CA ASP A 29 11.53 1.06 -2.97
C ASP A 29 12.09 -0.29 -2.54
N LEU A 30 11.47 -1.36 -3.05
CA LEU A 30 11.82 -2.72 -2.67
C LEU A 30 13.27 -3.09 -3.01
N ARG A 31 13.89 -2.45 -4.01
CA ARG A 31 15.29 -2.69 -4.39
C ARG A 31 16.28 -2.32 -3.28
N THR A 32 15.84 -1.50 -2.32
CA THR A 32 16.66 -1.06 -1.18
C THR A 32 16.56 -1.99 0.03
N ILE A 33 15.53 -2.84 0.10
CA ILE A 33 15.23 -3.66 1.29
C ILE A 33 15.25 -5.17 1.07
N MET A 34 15.39 -5.65 -0.18
CA MET A 34 15.51 -7.09 -0.45
C MET A 34 16.62 -7.42 -1.44
N SER A 35 17.08 -8.68 -1.39
CA SER A 35 18.04 -9.19 -2.36
C SER A 35 17.41 -9.31 -3.75
N ASN A 36 18.24 -9.17 -4.80
CA ASN A 36 17.81 -9.33 -6.19
C ASN A 36 17.08 -10.65 -6.43
N GLY A 37 17.58 -11.77 -5.89
CA GLY A 37 16.94 -13.08 -6.05
C GLY A 37 15.54 -13.16 -5.43
N THR A 38 15.29 -12.46 -4.32
CA THR A 38 13.95 -12.37 -3.73
C THR A 38 13.06 -11.43 -4.54
N LEU A 39 13.60 -10.27 -4.95
CA LEU A 39 12.89 -9.29 -5.78
C LEU A 39 12.32 -9.93 -7.03
N TYR A 40 13.14 -10.60 -7.84
CA TYR A 40 12.68 -11.18 -9.11
C TYR A 40 11.73 -12.36 -8.93
N ARG A 41 11.92 -13.17 -7.87
CA ARG A 41 10.97 -14.27 -7.55
C ARG A 41 9.60 -13.73 -7.17
N HIS A 42 9.55 -12.66 -6.37
CA HIS A 42 8.30 -12.04 -5.96
C HIS A 42 7.65 -11.28 -7.12
N ALA A 43 8.43 -10.53 -7.90
CA ALA A 43 7.97 -9.79 -9.08
C ALA A 43 7.32 -10.70 -10.12
N LYS A 44 7.89 -11.89 -10.35
CA LYS A 44 7.29 -12.88 -11.26
C LYS A 44 5.83 -13.17 -10.91
N ILE A 45 5.54 -13.41 -9.63
CA ILE A 45 4.20 -13.77 -9.18
C ILE A 45 3.31 -12.54 -9.09
N LEU A 46 3.81 -11.43 -8.57
CA LEU A 46 3.02 -10.21 -8.36
C LEU A 46 2.58 -9.54 -9.67
N ARG A 47 3.30 -9.78 -10.78
CA ARG A 47 2.87 -9.35 -12.13
C ARG A 47 1.58 -10.02 -12.59
N GLU A 48 1.28 -11.24 -12.13
CA GLU A 48 0.00 -11.92 -12.39
C GLU A 48 -1.18 -11.16 -11.77
N TYR A 49 -0.90 -10.31 -10.77
CA TYR A 49 -1.86 -9.43 -10.09
C TYR A 49 -1.76 -7.96 -10.54
N GLY A 50 -0.98 -7.68 -11.60
CA GLY A 50 -0.80 -6.33 -12.13
C GLY A 50 0.17 -5.44 -11.35
N LEU A 51 0.99 -6.01 -10.46
CA LEU A 51 1.97 -5.26 -9.66
C LEU A 51 3.38 -5.52 -10.17
N ASP A 52 4.01 -4.51 -10.79
CA ASP A 52 5.42 -4.60 -11.20
C ASP A 52 6.34 -3.93 -10.18
N ILE A 53 6.84 -4.74 -9.24
CA ILE A 53 7.62 -4.26 -8.11
C ILE A 53 9.09 -3.95 -8.41
N THR A 54 9.54 -4.13 -9.66
CA THR A 54 10.91 -3.79 -10.06
C THR A 54 11.12 -2.30 -10.30
N GLU A 55 10.03 -1.56 -10.41
CA GLU A 55 10.00 -0.11 -10.50
C GLU A 55 9.44 0.49 -9.20
N PRO A 56 9.84 1.72 -8.81
CA PRO A 56 9.18 2.44 -7.74
C PRO A 56 7.69 2.56 -7.98
N CYS A 57 6.89 2.43 -6.92
CA CYS A 57 5.45 2.62 -7.05
C CYS A 57 5.17 4.09 -7.37
N ASN A 58 4.63 4.36 -8.57
CA ASN A 58 4.24 5.71 -9.00
C ASN A 58 2.95 6.21 -8.32
N VAL A 59 2.41 5.46 -7.35
CA VAL A 59 1.27 5.92 -6.55
C VAL A 59 1.77 6.96 -5.55
N THR A 60 1.37 8.21 -5.76
CA THR A 60 1.62 9.28 -4.79
C THR A 60 0.89 8.94 -3.49
N LYS A 61 1.65 8.80 -2.39
CA LYS A 61 1.08 8.71 -1.03
C LYS A 61 0.08 9.86 -0.87
N PHE A 62 -1.21 9.57 -0.73
CA PHE A 62 -2.20 10.59 -0.42
C PHE A 62 -1.96 11.02 1.04
N PRO A 63 -1.50 12.25 1.31
CA PRO A 63 -1.27 12.67 2.68
C PRO A 63 -2.62 12.76 3.39
N THR A 64 -2.85 11.92 4.40
CA THR A 64 -4.03 12.00 5.25
C THR A 64 -4.03 13.35 5.96
N LYS A 65 -4.89 14.29 5.53
CA LYS A 65 -5.13 15.53 6.27
C LYS A 65 -6.07 15.24 7.44
N VAL A 66 -5.52 15.20 8.64
CA VAL A 66 -6.30 15.14 9.88
C VAL A 66 -6.75 16.56 10.23
N HIS A 67 -8.06 16.81 10.22
CA HIS A 67 -8.64 18.03 10.73
C HIS A 67 -9.16 17.79 12.14
N VAL A 68 -8.48 18.35 13.15
CA VAL A 68 -8.98 18.35 14.53
C VAL A 68 -10.04 19.44 14.64
N VAL A 69 -11.26 19.06 14.99
CA VAL A 69 -12.36 20.00 15.24
C VAL A 69 -12.47 20.21 16.75
N GLU A 70 -12.28 21.44 17.21
CA GLU A 70 -12.57 21.83 18.59
C GLU A 70 -14.09 21.98 18.77
N LEU A 71 -14.67 21.20 19.69
CA LEU A 71 -16.07 21.31 20.04
C LEU A 71 -16.24 22.34 21.16
N LYS A 72 -17.18 23.27 21.00
CA LYS A 72 -17.63 24.15 22.07
C LYS A 72 -19.02 23.72 22.54
N PRO A 73 -19.26 23.61 23.86
CA PRO A 73 -20.58 23.31 24.38
C PRO A 73 -21.55 24.43 24.02
N VAL A 74 -22.71 24.05 23.49
CA VAL A 74 -23.84 24.96 23.26
C VAL A 74 -24.73 24.88 24.49
N PHE A 75 -24.75 25.95 25.28
CA PHE A 75 -25.75 26.12 26.32
C PHE A 75 -26.91 26.95 25.72
N SER A 76 -28.08 26.35 25.57
CA SER A 76 -29.31 27.11 25.28
C SER A 76 -29.84 27.69 26.58
N SER A 77 -30.06 29.00 26.61
CA SER A 77 -30.74 29.71 27.70
C SER A 77 -32.25 29.55 27.61
#